data_AF-A0A3D1PKD5-F1
#
_entry.id   AF-A0A3D1PKD5-F1
#
_cell.length_a   1.000
_cell.length_b   1.000
_cell.length_c   1.000
_cell.angle_alpha   90.00
_cell.angle_beta   90.00
_cell.angle_gamma   90.00
#
_symmetry.space_group_name_H-M   'P 1'
#
loop_
_entity.id
_entity.type
_entity.pdbx_description
1 polymer ?
#
loop_
_entity_poly.entity_id
_entity_poly.type
_entity_poly.pdbx_seq_one_letter_code
_entity_poly.pdbx_strand_id
1 'polypeptide(L)'
;MNDNEITGLLTTVLIFMIGILSVLVIIYIVLRLKMSTKKEAKVNKVEKSKSAIDNATVYNKQSIFSFMDFDKVEDNMIIRKNGNKFLMIIECQGINYDLMSGMEKNGVEQGFIQFLNTLRYPIQIYVQTRTVNLEGSIISYKARVKEIQDRLLKKQMEYNKLEGLGVIGKELDNAKLELTREKNLYEYGIDIINNTERMSLNRNILRKHYYVIISYTPEEMSNSNYSKDEIKNIAFSDLYTRAQSIISALGVCGINGKILDSNGLAELLYIAYNRDDSEVYNLEKAFNSVYDEMYSTAPDVFEKRIKEINIRIKEEAQKKANEVIIQAAEESEKERRAKQKEAEMEDLINQMANLIIEENESLVGSELAEKAKEKLSKQGRKKKITKEGE
;
A
#
# COMPACT_ATOMS: atom_id res chain seq x y z
N MET A 1 -24.32 89.32 43.14
CA MET A 1 -22.94 88.91 42.79
C MET A 1 -22.61 89.63 41.50
N ASN A 2 -21.52 90.39 41.48
CA ASN A 2 -21.14 91.21 40.33
C ASN A 2 -20.95 90.31 39.10
N ASP A 3 -21.25 90.79 37.89
CA ASP A 3 -21.11 90.01 36.64
C ASP A 3 -19.69 89.45 36.45
N ASN A 4 -18.68 90.12 37.01
CA ASN A 4 -17.28 89.66 37.05
C ASN A 4 -17.03 88.48 38.00
N GLU A 5 -17.81 88.34 39.08
CA GLU A 5 -17.75 87.19 39.99
C GLU A 5 -18.43 85.97 39.37
N ILE A 6 -19.55 86.18 38.65
CA ILE A 6 -20.28 85.09 37.98
C ILE A 6 -19.47 84.55 36.79
N THR A 7 -18.83 85.43 36.00
CA THR A 7 -17.92 85.01 34.92
C THR A 7 -16.64 84.35 35.45
N GLY A 8 -16.10 84.81 36.58
CA GLY A 8 -14.99 84.15 37.29
C GLY A 8 -15.34 82.75 37.79
N LEU A 9 -16.57 82.56 38.28
CA LEU A 9 -17.08 81.27 38.75
C LEU A 9 -17.38 80.32 37.57
N LEU A 10 -17.90 80.84 36.46
CA LEU A 10 -18.15 80.03 35.26
C LEU A 10 -16.84 79.58 34.59
N THR A 11 -15.82 80.44 34.55
CA THR A 11 -14.50 80.10 33.99
C THR A 11 -13.75 79.07 34.84
N THR A 12 -13.83 79.16 36.16
CA THR A 12 -13.27 78.13 37.05
C THR A 12 -13.99 76.78 36.91
N VAL A 13 -15.31 76.76 36.75
CA VAL A 13 -16.07 75.54 36.46
C VAL A 13 -15.70 74.95 35.08
N LEU A 14 -15.48 75.80 34.07
CA LEU A 14 -15.07 75.37 32.74
C LEU A 14 -13.67 74.73 32.73
N ILE A 15 -12.71 75.31 33.47
CA ILE A 15 -11.37 74.75 33.65
C ILE A 15 -11.45 73.39 34.37
N PHE A 16 -12.34 73.27 35.36
CA PHE A 16 -12.56 72.02 36.07
C PHE A 16 -13.15 70.92 35.16
N MET A 17 -14.11 71.28 34.29
CA MET A 17 -14.67 70.36 33.29
C MET A 17 -13.65 69.94 32.23
N ILE A 18 -12.78 70.85 31.77
CA ILE A 18 -11.67 70.53 30.86
C ILE A 18 -10.65 69.62 31.55
N GLY A 19 -10.37 69.85 32.83
CA GLY A 19 -9.57 68.97 33.67
C GLY A 19 -10.12 67.54 33.71
N ILE A 20 -11.42 67.39 34.00
CA ILE A 20 -12.09 66.09 34.02
C ILE A 20 -12.06 65.42 32.64
N LEU A 21 -12.27 66.18 31.56
CA LEU A 21 -12.23 65.66 30.20
C LEU A 21 -10.82 65.13 29.83
N SER A 22 -9.78 65.88 30.20
CA SER A 22 -8.38 65.44 29.96
C SER A 22 -8.04 64.16 30.72
N VAL A 23 -8.52 64.00 31.96
CA VAL A 23 -8.35 62.79 32.75
C VAL A 23 -9.08 61.59 32.11
N LEU A 24 -10.29 61.80 31.59
CA LEU A 24 -11.04 60.76 30.87
C LEU A 24 -10.35 60.34 29.56
N VAL A 25 -9.76 61.27 28.83
CA VAL A 25 -8.97 60.98 27.61
C VAL A 25 -7.71 60.17 27.96
N ILE A 26 -7.02 60.51 29.05
CA ILE A 26 -5.86 59.75 29.52
C ILE A 26 -6.27 58.33 29.94
N ILE A 27 -7.39 58.18 30.67
CA ILE A 27 -7.92 56.87 31.05
C ILE A 27 -8.30 56.05 29.81
N TYR A 28 -8.91 56.66 28.81
CA TYR A 28 -9.26 56.01 27.55
C TYR A 28 -8.01 55.54 26.77
N ILE A 29 -6.98 56.38 26.70
CA ILE A 29 -5.68 56.03 26.08
C ILE A 29 -5.01 54.87 26.84
N VAL A 30 -5.01 54.91 28.17
CA VAL A 30 -4.47 53.82 29.01
C VAL A 30 -5.26 52.52 28.80
N LEU A 31 -6.60 52.58 28.72
CA LEU A 31 -7.44 51.42 28.40
C LEU A 31 -7.16 50.86 27.01
N ARG A 32 -6.96 51.72 26.00
CA ARG A 32 -6.65 51.30 24.62
C ARG A 32 -5.27 50.64 24.52
N LEU A 33 -4.26 51.18 25.21
CA LEU A 33 -2.93 50.57 25.32
C LEU A 33 -2.98 49.22 26.05
N LYS A 34 -3.81 49.10 27.10
CA LYS A 34 -4.02 47.84 27.83
C LYS A 34 -4.83 46.81 27.02
N MET A 35 -5.66 47.23 26.06
CA MET A 35 -6.38 46.34 25.14
C MET A 35 -5.51 45.88 23.96
N SER A 36 -4.64 46.74 23.42
CA SER A 36 -3.67 46.36 22.37
C SER A 36 -2.67 45.33 22.91
N THR A 37 -2.13 45.52 24.11
CA THR A 37 -1.26 44.53 24.76
C THR A 37 -2.00 43.25 25.19
N LYS A 38 -3.33 43.30 25.42
CA LYS A 38 -4.16 42.10 25.67
C LYS A 38 -4.52 41.29 24.41
N LYS A 39 -4.34 41.82 23.20
CA LYS A 39 -4.50 41.02 21.96
C LYS A 39 -3.24 40.22 21.62
N GLU A 40 -2.06 40.65 22.05
CA GLU A 40 -0.82 39.86 21.90
C GLU A 40 -0.45 39.05 23.15
N ALA A 41 -0.91 39.44 24.36
CA ALA A 41 -0.64 38.69 25.60
C ALA A 41 -1.74 37.67 25.99
N LYS A 42 -2.80 37.49 25.19
CA LYS A 42 -3.79 36.41 25.41
C LYS A 42 -3.37 35.03 24.91
N VAL A 43 -2.19 34.91 24.27
CA VAL A 43 -1.59 33.61 23.95
C VAL A 43 -0.63 33.14 25.04
N ASN A 44 -0.16 34.01 25.94
CA ASN A 44 0.84 33.65 26.95
C ASN A 44 0.60 34.36 28.30
N LYS A 45 -0.18 33.70 29.19
CA LYS A 45 -0.21 33.80 30.68
C LYS A 45 -1.64 33.73 31.24
N VAL A 46 -2.13 32.50 31.33
CA VAL A 46 -2.91 32.00 32.48
C VAL A 46 -2.01 30.84 32.93
N GLU A 47 -1.26 30.90 34.02
CA GLU A 47 -1.69 30.88 35.42
C GLU A 47 -0.53 31.34 36.31
N LYS A 48 -0.83 32.16 37.32
CA LYS A 48 -0.22 32.07 38.66
C LYS A 48 -0.98 32.98 39.63
N SER A 49 -1.91 32.38 40.37
CA SER A 49 -2.25 32.83 41.72
C SER A 49 -2.66 31.64 42.57
N LYS A 50 -2.04 31.56 43.75
CA LYS A 50 -2.07 30.48 44.74
C LYS A 50 -3.47 30.24 45.33
N SER A 51 -3.76 28.98 45.65
CA SER A 51 -4.43 28.59 46.89
C SER A 51 -3.91 27.21 47.31
N ALA A 52 -3.30 27.16 48.50
CA ALA A 52 -2.94 25.92 49.17
C ALA A 52 -4.22 25.18 49.58
N ILE A 53 -4.29 23.87 49.33
CA ILE A 53 -4.93 22.80 50.13
C ILE A 53 -4.59 21.46 49.45
N ASP A 54 -3.92 20.62 50.23
CA ASP A 54 -3.82 19.15 50.24
C ASP A 54 -3.30 18.34 49.05
N ASN A 55 -2.44 17.38 49.44
CA ASN A 55 -1.68 16.45 48.61
C ASN A 55 -2.59 15.50 47.80
N ALA A 56 -3.06 15.95 46.64
CA ALA A 56 -3.48 15.08 45.55
C ALA A 56 -2.43 15.17 44.43
N THR A 57 -1.99 14.02 43.93
CA THR A 57 -1.01 13.88 42.84
C THR A 57 -1.33 14.82 41.68
N VAL A 58 -0.61 15.93 41.60
CA VAL A 58 -0.73 16.90 40.51
C VAL A 58 -0.14 16.27 39.26
N TYR A 59 -0.99 15.70 38.40
CA TYR A 59 -0.61 15.39 37.04
C TYR A 59 -0.17 16.69 36.37
N ASN A 60 1.12 16.79 36.04
CA ASN A 60 1.66 17.89 35.26
C ASN A 60 0.94 17.91 33.91
N LYS A 61 -0.02 18.82 33.72
CA LYS A 61 -0.67 19.08 32.42
C LYS A 61 0.33 19.75 31.49
N GLN A 62 1.35 19.00 31.07
CA GLN A 62 2.10 19.34 29.88
C GLN A 62 1.14 19.23 28.68
N SER A 63 1.27 20.14 27.72
CA SER A 63 0.47 20.14 26.51
C SER A 63 0.63 18.79 25.79
N ILE A 64 -0.45 18.17 25.31
CA ILE A 64 -0.37 16.93 24.51
C ILE A 64 0.59 17.11 23.31
N PHE A 65 0.68 18.35 22.79
CA PHE A 65 1.61 18.74 21.74
C PHE A 65 3.09 18.65 22.12
N SER A 66 3.46 18.72 23.40
CA SER A 66 4.86 18.49 23.82
C SER A 66 5.22 17.00 23.91
N PHE A 67 4.23 16.11 23.86
CA PHE A 67 4.44 14.66 23.76
C PHE A 67 4.35 14.14 22.32
N MET A 68 3.68 14.87 21.41
CA MET A 68 3.67 14.55 19.98
C MET A 68 4.92 15.09 19.30
N ASP A 69 5.93 14.24 19.18
CA ASP A 69 7.18 14.53 18.44
C ASP A 69 7.02 14.58 16.91
N PHE A 70 5.78 14.55 16.40
CA PHE A 70 5.47 14.54 14.97
C PHE A 70 5.07 15.94 14.52
N ASP A 71 5.81 16.49 13.56
CA ASP A 71 5.52 17.83 13.05
C ASP A 71 4.43 17.75 11.98
N LYS A 72 4.64 16.91 10.96
CA LYS A 72 3.77 16.76 9.78
C LYS A 72 3.93 15.40 9.11
N VAL A 73 2.88 14.97 8.41
CA VAL A 73 2.92 13.88 7.42
C VAL A 73 2.80 14.53 6.04
N GLU A 74 3.85 14.42 5.23
CA GLU A 74 3.92 14.97 3.87
C GLU A 74 4.64 13.94 2.98
N ASP A 75 4.19 13.77 1.74
CA ASP A 75 4.85 12.94 0.72
C ASP A 75 5.20 11.50 1.16
N ASN A 76 4.27 10.79 1.79
CA ASN A 76 4.47 9.42 2.27
C ASN A 76 5.59 9.29 3.31
N MET A 77 5.94 10.39 3.99
CA MET A 77 6.92 10.44 5.06
C MET A 77 6.37 11.16 6.29
N ILE A 78 6.89 10.78 7.45
CA ILE A 78 6.63 11.49 8.71
C ILE A 78 7.84 12.35 9.04
N ILE A 79 7.60 13.65 9.22
CA ILE A 79 8.60 14.64 9.57
C ILE A 79 8.56 14.88 11.09
N ARG A 80 9.72 14.82 11.73
CA ARG A 80 9.89 15.05 13.18
C ARG A 80 11.01 16.05 13.44
N LYS A 81 10.96 16.65 14.64
CA LYS A 81 12.00 17.53 15.19
C LYS A 81 12.33 18.70 14.26
N ASN A 82 11.32 19.45 13.84
CA ASN A 82 11.41 20.60 12.94
C ASN A 82 12.09 20.32 11.59
N GLY A 83 11.92 19.13 11.02
CA GLY A 83 12.50 18.79 9.72
C GLY A 83 13.89 18.14 9.75
N ASN A 84 14.38 17.79 10.94
CA ASN A 84 15.70 17.15 11.08
C ASN A 84 15.63 15.62 11.12
N LYS A 85 14.44 15.03 11.19
CA LYS A 85 14.29 13.57 11.17
C LYS A 85 13.11 13.18 10.29
N PHE A 86 13.38 12.30 9.34
CA PHE A 86 12.39 11.78 8.39
C PHE A 86 12.18 10.30 8.64
N LEU A 87 10.94 9.84 8.52
CA LEU A 87 10.56 8.44 8.71
C LEU A 87 9.74 7.99 7.51
N MET A 88 10.04 6.78 7.03
CA MET A 88 9.23 6.08 6.05
C MET A 88 8.82 4.74 6.64
N ILE A 89 7.59 4.31 6.36
CA ILE A 89 7.02 3.09 6.93
C ILE A 89 6.61 2.15 5.79
N ILE A 90 6.99 0.89 5.93
CA ILE A 90 6.63 -0.20 5.04
C ILE A 90 5.62 -1.08 5.78
N GLU A 91 4.47 -1.36 5.18
CA GLU A 91 3.55 -2.39 5.63
C GLU A 91 3.94 -3.74 5.01
N CYS A 92 4.07 -4.76 5.85
CA CYS A 92 4.46 -6.11 5.46
C CYS A 92 3.35 -7.11 5.80
N GLN A 93 3.16 -8.09 4.90
CA GLN A 93 2.28 -9.22 5.17
C GLN A 93 3.01 -10.32 5.92
N GLY A 94 2.35 -10.90 6.92
CA GLY A 94 2.88 -12.07 7.62
C GLY A 94 2.77 -13.35 6.77
N ILE A 95 3.74 -14.25 6.91
CA ILE A 95 3.72 -15.58 6.30
C ILE A 95 3.47 -16.66 7.37
N ASN A 96 2.76 -17.73 7.01
CA ASN A 96 2.52 -18.86 7.91
C ASN A 96 3.67 -19.87 7.83
N TYR A 97 4.78 -19.57 8.50
CA TYR A 97 5.99 -20.42 8.46
C TYR A 97 5.71 -21.87 8.89
N ASP A 98 4.87 -22.11 9.90
CA ASP A 98 4.61 -23.47 10.42
C ASP A 98 3.97 -24.40 9.39
N LEU A 99 3.12 -23.85 8.51
CA LEU A 99 2.39 -24.60 7.47
C LEU A 99 3.25 -24.88 6.23
N MET A 100 4.44 -24.28 6.14
CA MET A 100 5.34 -24.48 5.01
C MET A 100 6.03 -25.84 5.06
N SER A 101 6.35 -26.37 3.88
CA SER A 101 7.18 -27.57 3.73
C SER A 101 8.61 -27.33 4.20
N GLY A 102 9.36 -28.41 4.48
CA GLY A 102 10.76 -28.29 4.93
C GLY A 102 11.67 -27.54 3.94
N MET A 103 11.46 -27.73 2.64
CA MET A 103 12.22 -26.98 1.61
C MET A 103 11.89 -25.49 1.60
N GLU A 104 10.60 -25.13 1.75
CA GLU A 104 10.17 -23.74 1.82
C GLU A 104 10.70 -23.05 3.08
N LYS A 105 10.66 -23.74 4.23
CA LYS A 105 11.22 -23.24 5.50
C LYS A 105 12.71 -22.92 5.34
N ASN A 106 13.49 -23.82 4.75
CA ASN A 106 14.90 -23.59 4.46
C ASN A 106 15.11 -22.38 3.52
N GLY A 107 14.23 -22.20 2.52
CA GLY A 107 14.27 -21.03 1.64
C GLY A 107 14.02 -19.72 2.38
N VAL A 108 13.03 -19.70 3.28
CA VAL A 108 12.73 -18.54 4.14
C VAL A 108 13.91 -18.25 5.09
N GLU A 109 14.54 -19.27 5.67
CA GLU A 109 15.71 -19.10 6.53
C GLU A 109 16.92 -18.52 5.78
N GLN A 110 17.20 -19.02 4.58
CA GLN A 110 18.25 -18.47 3.72
C GLN A 110 17.97 -17.01 3.35
N GLY A 111 16.72 -16.71 2.98
CA GLY A 111 16.26 -15.34 2.73
C GLY A 111 16.43 -14.44 3.95
N PHE A 112 16.11 -14.95 5.14
CA PHE A 112 16.23 -14.20 6.39
C PHE A 112 17.69 -13.86 6.72
N ILE A 113 18.62 -14.79 6.50
CA ILE A 113 20.06 -14.54 6.64
C ILE A 113 20.49 -13.43 5.65
N GLN A 114 20.04 -13.50 4.40
CA GLN A 114 20.34 -12.47 3.40
C GLN A 114 19.77 -11.09 3.79
N PHE A 115 18.56 -11.07 4.35
CA PHE A 115 17.95 -9.85 4.87
C PHE A 115 18.78 -9.23 5.99
N LEU A 116 19.21 -10.03 6.98
CA LEU A 116 20.07 -9.54 8.07
C LEU A 116 21.40 -8.97 7.56
N ASN A 117 22.01 -9.59 6.56
CA ASN A 117 23.26 -9.12 5.97
C ASN A 117 23.09 -7.82 5.15
N THR A 118 21.88 -7.55 4.66
CA THR A 118 21.57 -6.34 3.89
C THR A 118 21.26 -5.15 4.80
N LEU A 119 20.98 -5.39 6.09
CA LEU A 119 20.54 -4.37 7.03
C LEU A 119 21.72 -3.50 7.52
N ARG A 120 21.96 -2.39 6.83
CA ARG A 120 23.05 -1.45 7.17
C ARG A 120 22.67 -0.34 8.15
N TYR A 121 21.37 -0.14 8.38
CA TYR A 121 20.83 0.96 9.17
C TYR A 121 19.79 0.43 10.15
N PRO A 122 19.61 1.10 11.31
CA PRO A 122 18.63 0.67 12.30
C PRO A 122 17.22 0.76 11.72
N ILE A 123 16.52 -0.37 11.74
CA ILE A 123 15.08 -0.45 11.46
C ILE A 123 14.33 -0.65 12.77
N GLN A 124 13.09 -0.18 12.82
CA GLN A 124 12.19 -0.45 13.92
C GLN A 124 11.03 -1.29 13.40
N ILE A 125 10.77 -2.42 14.06
CA ILE A 125 9.62 -3.28 13.75
C ILE A 125 8.49 -2.89 14.70
N TYR A 126 7.32 -2.59 14.14
CA TYR A 126 6.11 -2.26 14.88
C TYR A 126 4.99 -3.21 14.46
N VAL A 127 4.31 -3.81 15.44
CA VAL A 127 3.20 -4.73 15.19
C VAL A 127 1.96 -4.18 15.84
N GLN A 128 0.91 -4.01 15.05
CA GLN A 128 -0.37 -3.51 15.52
C GLN A 128 -1.44 -4.57 15.30
N THR A 129 -2.23 -4.85 16.33
CA THR A 129 -3.40 -5.72 16.20
C THR A 129 -4.63 -4.84 16.02
N ARG A 130 -5.40 -5.10 14.97
CA ARG A 130 -6.62 -4.37 14.60
C ARG A 130 -7.78 -5.35 14.46
N THR A 131 -9.01 -4.94 14.74
CA THR A 131 -10.20 -5.74 14.40
C THR A 131 -10.37 -5.80 12.88
N VAL A 132 -10.87 -6.93 12.38
CA VAL A 132 -11.21 -7.05 10.96
C VAL A 132 -12.49 -6.26 10.67
N ASN A 133 -12.40 -5.25 9.80
CA ASN A 133 -13.57 -4.56 9.29
C ASN A 133 -14.27 -5.42 8.23
N LEU A 134 -15.49 -5.86 8.52
CA LEU A 134 -16.32 -6.67 7.62
C LEU A 134 -17.45 -5.87 6.95
N GLU A 135 -17.58 -4.58 7.25
CA GLU A 135 -18.73 -3.76 6.85
C GLU A 135 -18.86 -3.65 5.33
N GLY A 136 -17.76 -3.35 4.63
CA GLY A 136 -17.75 -3.29 3.15
C GLY A 136 -18.13 -4.64 2.53
N SER A 137 -17.60 -5.73 3.09
CA SER A 137 -17.95 -7.09 2.67
C SER A 137 -19.44 -7.36 2.87
N ILE A 138 -19.99 -7.05 4.04
CA ILE A 138 -21.41 -7.23 4.36
C ILE A 138 -22.29 -6.44 3.38
N ILE A 139 -21.94 -5.19 3.06
CA ILE A 139 -22.67 -4.39 2.06
C ILE A 139 -22.67 -5.08 0.69
N SER A 140 -21.51 -5.56 0.24
CA SER A 140 -21.40 -6.28 -1.05
C SER A 140 -22.20 -7.59 -1.06
N TYR A 141 -22.21 -8.32 0.06
CA TYR A 141 -23.01 -9.54 0.21
C TYR A 141 -24.50 -9.24 0.19
N LYS A 142 -24.95 -8.18 0.88
CA LYS A 142 -26.36 -7.73 0.85
C LYS A 142 -26.81 -7.38 -0.57
N ALA A 143 -25.96 -6.72 -1.36
CA ALA A 143 -26.26 -6.41 -2.75
C ALA A 143 -26.46 -7.69 -3.58
N ARG A 144 -25.57 -8.68 -3.44
CA ARG A 144 -25.70 -9.98 -4.13
C ARG A 144 -26.94 -10.77 -3.69
N VAL A 145 -27.25 -10.78 -2.39
CA VAL A 145 -28.45 -11.45 -1.87
C VAL A 145 -29.73 -10.80 -2.38
N LYS A 146 -29.73 -9.47 -2.57
CA LYS A 146 -30.84 -8.76 -3.21
C LYS A 146 -31.04 -9.20 -4.67
N GLU A 147 -29.97 -9.37 -5.45
CA GLU A 147 -30.07 -9.90 -6.82
C GLU A 147 -30.66 -11.33 -6.84
N ILE A 148 -30.26 -12.17 -5.88
CA ILE A 148 -30.81 -13.52 -5.73
C ILE A 148 -32.30 -13.45 -5.35
N GLN A 149 -32.69 -12.51 -4.48
CA GLN A 149 -34.09 -12.26 -4.12
C GLN A 149 -34.92 -11.89 -5.35
N ASP A 150 -34.42 -10.99 -6.19
CA ASP A 150 -35.12 -10.57 -7.42
C ASP A 150 -35.28 -11.75 -8.39
N ARG A 151 -34.27 -12.62 -8.50
CA ARG A 151 -34.34 -13.84 -9.32
C ARG A 151 -35.34 -14.86 -8.75
N LEU A 152 -35.35 -15.04 -7.43
CA LEU A 152 -36.31 -15.89 -6.73
C LEU A 152 -37.74 -15.41 -6.96
N LEU A 153 -38.00 -14.10 -6.85
CA LEU A 153 -39.32 -13.53 -7.11
C LEU A 153 -39.78 -13.77 -8.56
N LYS A 154 -38.90 -13.60 -9.55
CA LYS A 154 -39.21 -13.91 -10.95
C LYS A 154 -39.55 -15.38 -11.14
N LYS A 155 -38.77 -16.29 -10.55
CA LYS A 155 -39.03 -17.73 -10.61
C LYS A 155 -40.32 -18.14 -9.89
N GLN A 156 -40.66 -17.47 -8.79
CA GLN A 156 -41.94 -17.65 -8.10
C GLN A 156 -43.12 -17.22 -8.98
N MET A 157 -43.02 -16.08 -9.66
CA MET A 157 -44.06 -15.64 -10.59
C MET A 157 -44.23 -16.60 -11.77
N GLU A 158 -43.12 -17.10 -12.32
CA GLU A 158 -43.11 -18.11 -13.39
C GLU A 158 -43.82 -19.40 -12.94
N TYR A 159 -43.46 -19.91 -11.76
CA TYR A 159 -44.09 -21.08 -11.15
C TYR A 159 -45.60 -20.88 -10.93
N ASN A 160 -46.00 -19.77 -10.30
CA ASN A 160 -47.41 -19.46 -10.04
C ASN A 160 -48.23 -19.33 -11.33
N LYS A 161 -47.63 -18.80 -12.40
CA LYS A 161 -48.28 -18.72 -13.72
C LYS A 161 -48.51 -20.10 -14.31
N LEU A 162 -47.52 -21.00 -14.23
CA LEU A 162 -47.64 -22.37 -14.73
C LEU A 162 -48.68 -23.17 -13.93
N GLU A 163 -48.70 -22.99 -12.62
CA GLU A 163 -49.70 -23.57 -11.72
C GLU A 163 -51.12 -23.05 -12.04
N GLY A 164 -51.28 -21.73 -12.22
CA GLY A 164 -52.56 -21.12 -12.57
C GLY A 164 -53.09 -21.48 -13.96
N LEU A 165 -52.21 -21.89 -14.88
CA LEU A 165 -52.58 -22.42 -16.21
C LEU A 165 -52.97 -23.91 -16.18
N GLY A 166 -52.86 -24.58 -15.03
CA GLY A 166 -53.17 -26.00 -14.87
C GLY A 166 -52.20 -26.93 -15.61
N VAL A 167 -50.95 -26.49 -15.83
CA VAL A 167 -49.91 -27.33 -16.45
C VAL A 167 -49.51 -28.42 -15.47
N ILE A 168 -49.79 -29.68 -15.84
CA ILE A 168 -49.47 -30.85 -15.01
C ILE A 168 -48.42 -31.70 -15.74
N GLY A 169 -47.32 -32.04 -15.07
CA GLY A 169 -46.28 -32.92 -15.59
C GLY A 169 -44.86 -32.44 -15.29
N LYS A 170 -43.87 -32.99 -16.03
CA LYS A 170 -42.43 -32.74 -15.85
C LYS A 170 -42.02 -31.25 -15.86
N GLU A 171 -42.75 -30.40 -16.58
CA GLU A 171 -42.44 -28.97 -16.66
C GLU A 171 -42.70 -28.23 -15.34
N LEU A 172 -43.78 -28.58 -14.64
CA LEU A 172 -44.10 -28.00 -13.33
C LEU A 172 -43.11 -28.47 -12.26
N ASP A 173 -42.73 -29.74 -12.29
CA ASP A 173 -41.73 -30.31 -11.36
C ASP A 173 -40.35 -29.67 -11.55
N ASN A 174 -39.94 -29.43 -12.79
CA ASN A 174 -38.70 -28.72 -13.10
C ASN A 174 -38.74 -27.27 -12.59
N ALA A 175 -39.84 -26.55 -12.84
CA ALA A 175 -40.02 -25.18 -12.34
C ALA A 175 -39.99 -25.12 -10.80
N LYS A 176 -40.62 -26.10 -10.13
CA LYS A 176 -40.57 -26.24 -8.66
C LYS A 176 -39.17 -26.51 -8.13
N LEU A 177 -38.39 -27.32 -8.84
CA LEU A 177 -37.01 -27.62 -8.49
C LEU A 177 -36.13 -26.37 -8.62
N GLU A 178 -36.27 -25.62 -9.71
CA GLU A 178 -35.57 -24.35 -9.90
C GLU A 178 -35.94 -23.33 -8.81
N LEU A 179 -37.23 -23.20 -8.50
CA LEU A 179 -37.70 -22.36 -7.39
C LEU A 179 -37.03 -22.75 -6.07
N THR A 180 -36.99 -24.05 -5.77
CA THR A 180 -36.40 -24.57 -4.53
C THR A 180 -34.91 -24.28 -4.45
N ARG A 181 -34.17 -24.41 -5.57
CA ARG A 181 -32.74 -24.07 -5.64
C ARG A 181 -32.50 -22.59 -5.33
N GLU A 182 -33.26 -21.70 -5.96
CA GLU A 182 -33.13 -20.25 -5.72
C GLU A 182 -33.52 -19.87 -4.29
N LYS A 183 -34.56 -20.52 -3.74
CA LYS A 183 -34.99 -20.32 -2.36
C LYS A 183 -33.90 -20.73 -1.37
N ASN A 184 -33.33 -21.92 -1.54
CA ASN A 184 -32.24 -22.41 -0.69
C ASN A 184 -31.01 -21.50 -0.77
N LEU A 185 -30.68 -21.00 -1.97
CA LEU A 185 -29.56 -20.08 -2.15
C LEU A 185 -29.80 -18.74 -1.45
N TYR A 186 -31.02 -18.22 -1.51
CA TYR A 186 -31.42 -17.00 -0.81
C TYR A 186 -31.38 -17.17 0.71
N GLU A 187 -31.96 -18.24 1.24
CA GLU A 187 -31.97 -18.55 2.69
C GLU A 187 -30.54 -18.72 3.23
N TYR A 188 -29.70 -19.46 2.52
CA TYR A 188 -28.28 -19.59 2.85
C TYR A 188 -27.57 -18.23 2.82
N GLY A 189 -27.83 -17.41 1.80
CA GLY A 189 -27.25 -16.07 1.69
C GLY A 189 -27.61 -15.16 2.86
N ILE A 190 -28.88 -15.18 3.31
CA ILE A 190 -29.32 -14.44 4.49
C ILE A 190 -28.64 -14.96 5.76
N ASP A 191 -28.56 -16.27 5.94
CA ASP A 191 -27.97 -16.85 7.15
C ASP A 191 -26.48 -16.48 7.28
N ILE A 192 -25.73 -16.54 6.17
CA ILE A 192 -24.33 -16.09 6.13
C ILE A 192 -24.21 -14.60 6.47
N ILE A 193 -25.09 -13.73 5.95
CA ILE A 193 -25.09 -12.31 6.29
C ILE A 193 -25.34 -12.12 7.79
N ASN A 194 -26.39 -12.74 8.34
CA ASN A 194 -26.75 -12.62 9.75
C ASN A 194 -25.63 -13.12 10.67
N ASN A 195 -24.99 -14.24 10.31
CA ASN A 195 -23.87 -14.78 11.05
C ASN A 195 -22.66 -13.84 10.96
N THR A 196 -22.34 -13.35 9.77
CA THR A 196 -21.23 -12.41 9.54
C THR A 196 -21.47 -11.08 10.27
N GLU A 197 -22.70 -10.58 10.32
CA GLU A 197 -23.06 -9.39 11.10
C GLU A 197 -22.88 -9.63 12.60
N ARG A 198 -23.33 -10.77 13.12
CA ARG A 198 -23.11 -11.14 14.53
C ARG A 198 -21.62 -11.27 14.85
N MET A 199 -20.83 -11.88 13.96
CA MET A 199 -19.37 -11.97 14.09
C MET A 199 -18.70 -10.60 14.05
N SER A 200 -19.14 -9.72 13.14
CA SER A 200 -18.64 -8.35 13.03
C SER A 200 -18.96 -7.53 14.28
N LEU A 201 -20.16 -7.68 14.83
CA LEU A 201 -20.58 -7.03 16.08
C LEU A 201 -19.79 -7.55 17.29
N ASN A 202 -19.37 -8.83 17.25
CA ASN A 202 -18.69 -9.48 18.35
C ASN A 202 -17.20 -9.13 18.51
N ARG A 203 -16.63 -8.19 17.72
CA ARG A 203 -15.27 -7.57 17.87
C ARG A 203 -14.05 -8.48 18.10
N ASN A 204 -14.23 -9.80 18.14
CA ASN A 204 -13.20 -10.73 18.59
C ASN A 204 -12.31 -11.25 17.45
N ILE A 205 -12.58 -10.83 16.21
CA ILE A 205 -11.76 -11.21 15.05
C ILE A 205 -10.66 -10.17 14.88
N LEU A 206 -9.46 -10.53 15.34
CA LEU A 206 -8.29 -9.67 15.33
C LEU A 206 -7.31 -10.08 14.21
N ARG A 207 -6.73 -9.09 13.54
CA ARG A 207 -5.67 -9.26 12.55
C ARG A 207 -4.44 -8.46 12.96
N LYS A 208 -3.26 -9.08 12.85
CA LYS A 208 -1.98 -8.42 13.07
C LYS A 208 -1.50 -7.77 11.77
N HIS A 209 -1.14 -6.50 11.84
CA HIS A 209 -0.44 -5.75 10.82
C HIS A 209 1.01 -5.55 11.25
N TYR A 210 1.95 -5.78 10.33
CA TYR A 210 3.38 -5.67 10.59
C TYR A 210 3.92 -4.46 9.83
N TYR A 211 4.69 -3.63 10.50
CA TYR A 211 5.26 -2.41 9.95
C TYR A 211 6.77 -2.38 10.19
N VAL A 212 7.53 -1.99 9.18
CA VAL A 212 8.96 -1.71 9.26
C VAL A 212 9.18 -0.22 9.08
N ILE A 213 9.74 0.42 10.09
CA ILE A 213 9.97 1.85 10.15
C ILE A 213 11.45 2.12 9.91
N ILE A 214 11.73 2.98 8.95
CA ILE A 214 13.08 3.41 8.57
C ILE A 214 13.21 4.89 8.92
N SER A 215 14.25 5.24 9.67
CA SER A 215 14.55 6.64 9.98
C SER A 215 15.77 7.14 9.22
N TYR A 216 15.70 8.38 8.77
CA TYR A 216 16.80 9.11 8.17
C TYR A 216 16.99 10.45 8.89
N THR A 217 18.23 10.70 9.30
CA THR A 217 18.68 11.99 9.84
C THR A 217 19.75 12.50 8.88
N PRO A 218 19.58 13.68 8.25
CA PRO A 218 20.57 14.26 7.37
C PRO A 218 21.72 14.86 8.21
N GLU A 219 22.57 14.03 8.81
CA GLU A 219 23.69 14.50 9.65
C GLU A 219 24.78 15.20 8.82
N GLU A 220 24.99 14.76 7.57
CA GLU A 220 25.99 15.33 6.66
C GLU A 220 25.57 16.67 6.01
N MET A 221 24.30 17.06 6.14
CA MET A 221 23.74 18.23 5.44
C MET A 221 23.74 19.51 6.29
N SER A 222 24.16 19.42 7.54
CA SER A 222 24.17 20.51 8.52
C SER A 222 25.08 21.69 8.12
N ASN A 223 25.98 21.48 7.16
CA ASN A 223 27.04 22.43 6.78
C ASN A 223 26.76 23.19 5.46
N SER A 224 25.67 22.90 4.76
CA SER A 224 25.34 23.53 3.48
C SER A 224 23.96 24.19 3.58
N ASN A 225 23.85 25.45 3.12
CA ASN A 225 22.62 26.26 3.13
C ASN A 225 21.57 25.73 2.13
N TYR A 226 21.14 24.48 2.27
CA TYR A 226 20.04 23.93 1.50
C TYR A 226 18.71 24.51 1.98
N SER A 227 17.80 24.76 1.03
CA SER A 227 16.41 25.06 1.39
C SER A 227 15.78 23.86 2.09
N LYS A 228 14.78 24.11 2.96
CA LYS A 228 14.04 23.04 3.64
C LYS A 228 13.44 22.04 2.64
N ASP A 229 13.06 22.50 1.46
CA ASP A 229 12.47 21.65 0.41
C ASP A 229 13.52 20.78 -0.30
N GLU A 230 14.76 21.24 -0.41
CA GLU A 230 15.86 20.45 -0.98
C GLU A 230 16.26 19.31 -0.04
N ILE A 231 16.35 19.61 1.26
CA ILE A 231 16.62 18.60 2.30
C ILE A 231 15.53 17.51 2.28
N LYS A 232 14.26 17.91 2.17
CA LYS A 232 13.13 16.98 2.03
C LYS A 232 13.26 16.08 0.81
N ASN A 233 13.56 16.64 -0.36
CA ASN A 233 13.67 15.87 -1.61
C ASN A 233 14.81 14.85 -1.57
N ILE A 234 15.95 15.23 -0.98
CA ILE A 234 17.09 14.32 -0.80
C ILE A 234 16.73 13.22 0.20
N ALA A 235 16.14 13.61 1.34
CA ALA A 235 15.68 12.66 2.36
C ALA A 235 14.66 11.65 1.79
N PHE A 236 13.71 12.13 0.97
CA PHE A 236 12.74 11.27 0.29
C PHE A 236 13.44 10.26 -0.63
N SER A 237 14.36 10.73 -1.47
CA SER A 237 15.02 9.88 -2.45
C SER A 237 15.86 8.79 -1.78
N ASP A 238 16.57 9.13 -0.69
CA ASP A 238 17.35 8.15 0.09
C ASP A 238 16.45 7.19 0.88
N LEU A 239 15.43 7.70 1.59
CA LEU A 239 14.45 6.86 2.29
C LEU A 239 13.74 5.89 1.36
N TYR A 240 13.32 6.37 0.19
CA TYR A 240 12.65 5.55 -0.81
C TYR A 240 13.57 4.45 -1.34
N THR A 241 14.83 4.77 -1.64
CA THR A 241 15.83 3.78 -2.09
C THR A 241 16.11 2.74 -1.01
N ARG A 242 16.23 3.16 0.25
CA ARG A 242 16.38 2.28 1.41
C ARG A 242 15.16 1.38 1.58
N ALA A 243 13.96 1.95 1.53
CA ALA A 243 12.71 1.22 1.65
C ALA A 243 12.56 0.17 0.56
N GLN A 244 12.86 0.53 -0.69
CA GLN A 244 12.82 -0.39 -1.81
C GLN A 244 13.82 -1.53 -1.65
N SER A 245 15.03 -1.24 -1.17
CA SER A 245 16.04 -2.26 -0.90
C SER A 245 15.57 -3.24 0.18
N ILE A 246 14.92 -2.76 1.24
CA ILE A 246 14.31 -3.60 2.27
C ILE A 246 13.16 -4.44 1.71
N ILE A 247 12.28 -3.85 0.89
CA ILE A 247 11.16 -4.58 0.26
C ILE A 247 11.71 -5.71 -0.61
N SER A 248 12.74 -5.45 -1.41
CA SER A 248 13.40 -6.48 -2.22
C SER A 248 14.04 -7.57 -1.37
N ALA A 249 14.69 -7.21 -0.26
CA ALA A 249 15.29 -8.18 0.66
C ALA A 249 14.24 -9.03 1.40
N LEU A 250 13.12 -8.42 1.80
CA LEU A 250 11.97 -9.12 2.40
C LEU A 250 11.26 -10.03 1.37
N GLY A 251 11.25 -9.64 0.10
CA GLY A 251 10.69 -10.44 -0.99
C GLY A 251 11.39 -11.80 -1.14
N VAL A 252 12.70 -11.89 -0.85
CA VAL A 252 13.42 -13.17 -0.84
C VAL A 252 12.91 -14.09 0.27
N CYS A 253 12.46 -13.53 1.40
CA CYS A 253 11.86 -14.28 2.50
C CYS A 253 10.40 -14.68 2.20
N GLY A 254 9.85 -14.34 1.02
CA GLY A 254 8.45 -14.52 0.70
C GLY A 254 7.52 -13.49 1.35
N ILE A 255 8.06 -12.41 1.92
CA ILE A 255 7.30 -11.34 2.57
C ILE A 255 7.11 -10.20 1.56
N ASN A 256 5.85 -9.94 1.20
CA ASN A 256 5.51 -8.78 0.37
C ASN A 256 5.34 -7.53 1.24
N GLY A 257 6.09 -6.48 0.89
CA GLY A 257 6.03 -5.17 1.53
C GLY A 257 5.53 -4.08 0.58
N LYS A 258 4.74 -3.13 1.09
CA LYS A 258 4.32 -1.91 0.39
C LYS A 258 4.69 -0.69 1.23
N ILE A 259 5.23 0.36 0.61
CA ILE A 259 5.43 1.67 1.27
C ILE A 259 4.05 2.26 1.57
N LEU A 260 3.84 2.76 2.79
CA LEU A 260 2.58 3.38 3.17
C LEU A 260 2.43 4.77 2.55
N ASP A 261 1.23 5.03 2.02
CA ASP A 261 0.84 6.34 1.51
C ASP A 261 0.55 7.31 2.68
N SER A 262 0.57 8.63 2.43
CA SER A 262 0.29 9.66 3.46
C SER A 262 -1.01 9.40 4.23
N ASN A 263 -2.06 8.96 3.53
CA ASN A 263 -3.34 8.59 4.15
C ASN A 263 -3.19 7.37 5.07
N GLY A 264 -2.44 6.34 4.63
CA GLY A 264 -2.18 5.15 5.44
C GLY A 264 -1.29 5.43 6.65
N LEU A 265 -0.35 6.38 6.53
CA LEU A 265 0.45 6.87 7.66
C LEU A 265 -0.41 7.62 8.68
N ALA A 266 -1.30 8.50 8.20
CA ALA A 266 -2.24 9.21 9.05
C ALA A 266 -3.19 8.25 9.78
N GLU A 267 -3.70 7.24 9.08
CA GLU A 267 -4.53 6.19 9.66
C GLU A 267 -3.76 5.37 10.72
N LEU A 268 -2.53 4.97 10.40
CA LEU A 268 -1.66 4.25 11.34
C LEU A 268 -1.43 5.04 12.63
N LEU A 269 -1.12 6.33 12.52
CA LEU A 269 -0.96 7.21 13.67
C LEU A 269 -2.29 7.38 14.42
N TYR A 270 -3.40 7.60 13.70
CA TYR A 270 -4.72 7.76 14.30
C TYR A 270 -5.11 6.55 15.14
N ILE A 271 -4.92 5.33 14.62
CA ILE A 271 -5.20 4.08 15.34
C ILE A 271 -4.20 3.89 16.49
N ALA A 272 -2.93 4.26 16.31
CA ALA A 272 -1.93 4.14 17.37
C ALA A 272 -2.24 5.04 18.58
N TYR A 273 -2.77 6.25 18.35
CA TYR A 273 -3.17 7.17 19.41
C TYR A 273 -4.58 6.91 19.95
N ASN A 274 -5.51 6.43 19.12
CA ASN A 274 -6.91 6.17 19.47
C ASN A 274 -7.24 4.67 19.38
N ARG A 275 -6.57 3.86 20.19
CA ARG A 275 -6.66 2.40 20.11
C ARG A 275 -8.08 1.85 20.30
N ASP A 276 -8.89 2.50 21.14
CA ASP A 276 -10.24 2.03 21.48
C ASP A 276 -11.34 2.63 20.59
N ASP A 277 -11.14 3.86 20.09
CA ASP A 277 -12.16 4.64 19.34
C ASP A 277 -11.98 4.60 17.81
N SER A 278 -10.77 4.26 17.33
CA SER A 278 -10.46 4.30 15.89
C SER A 278 -11.24 3.30 15.05
N GLU A 279 -11.86 2.30 15.67
CA GLU A 279 -12.69 1.29 15.00
C GLU A 279 -14.06 1.83 14.57
N VAL A 280 -14.58 2.84 15.28
CA VAL A 280 -15.87 3.47 14.95
C VAL A 280 -15.70 4.56 13.90
N TYR A 281 -14.59 5.31 13.98
CA TYR A 281 -14.26 6.41 13.08
C TYR A 281 -13.08 6.05 12.20
N ASN A 282 -13.34 5.29 11.13
CA ASN A 282 -12.33 5.09 10.10
C ASN A 282 -11.97 6.44 9.47
N LEU A 283 -10.69 6.82 9.53
CA LEU A 283 -10.16 8.05 8.93
C LEU A 283 -10.49 8.14 7.43
N GLU A 284 -10.52 7.00 6.75
CA GLU A 284 -10.93 6.87 5.35
C GLU A 284 -12.39 7.33 5.12
N LYS A 285 -13.33 6.99 6.02
CA LYS A 285 -14.72 7.48 5.93
C LYS A 285 -14.79 8.98 6.15
N ALA A 286 -14.00 9.52 7.07
CA ALA A 286 -13.93 10.96 7.32
C ALA A 286 -13.39 11.71 6.10
N PHE A 287 -12.30 11.23 5.50
CA PHE A 287 -11.78 11.78 4.24
C PHE A 287 -12.83 11.71 3.14
N ASN A 288 -13.43 10.55 2.90
CA ASN A 288 -14.45 10.38 1.84
C ASN A 288 -15.68 11.28 2.06
N SER A 289 -16.06 11.56 3.31
CA SER A 289 -17.16 12.48 3.62
C SER A 289 -16.81 13.96 3.43
N VAL A 290 -15.53 14.33 3.51
CA VAL A 290 -15.02 15.70 3.32
C VAL A 290 -14.67 15.97 1.86
N TYR A 291 -14.23 14.95 1.10
CA TYR A 291 -13.95 15.08 -0.34
C TYR A 291 -15.21 15.34 -1.19
N ASP A 292 -16.42 15.23 -0.63
CA ASP A 292 -17.67 15.62 -1.29
C ASP A 292 -17.88 17.16 -1.32
N GLU A 293 -16.98 17.96 -0.75
CA GLU A 293 -16.99 19.42 -0.92
C GLU A 293 -16.25 19.87 -2.21
N MET A 294 -17.04 20.13 -3.27
CA MET A 294 -16.95 21.15 -4.35
C MET A 294 -15.62 21.52 -5.04
N TYR A 295 -14.44 21.10 -4.60
CA TYR A 295 -13.16 21.46 -5.21
C TYR A 295 -12.46 20.23 -5.79
N SER A 296 -12.40 20.19 -7.12
CA SER A 296 -11.47 19.33 -7.86
C SER A 296 -10.04 19.84 -7.64
N THR A 297 -9.37 19.37 -6.59
CA THR A 297 -7.93 19.61 -6.42
C THR A 297 -7.16 18.82 -7.46
N ALA A 298 -6.21 19.47 -8.14
CA ALA A 298 -5.27 18.76 -9.02
C ALA A 298 -4.44 17.77 -8.16
N PRO A 299 -4.10 16.58 -8.70
CA PRO A 299 -3.23 15.64 -7.99
C PRO A 299 -1.87 16.28 -7.71
N ASP A 300 -1.26 15.92 -6.59
CA ASP A 300 0.02 16.46 -6.13
C ASP A 300 1.13 16.22 -7.20
N VAL A 301 2.07 17.16 -7.31
CA VAL A 301 3.25 17.04 -8.19
C VAL A 301 4.02 15.75 -7.86
N PHE A 302 4.10 15.36 -6.58
CA PHE A 302 4.76 14.13 -6.17
C PHE A 302 3.98 12.88 -6.55
N GLU A 303 2.65 12.89 -6.42
CA GLU A 303 1.80 11.77 -6.84
C GLU A 303 1.89 11.55 -8.35
N LYS A 304 1.91 12.63 -9.13
CA LYS A 304 2.18 12.60 -10.57
C LYS A 304 3.56 12.00 -10.86
N ARG A 305 4.58 12.37 -10.08
CA ARG A 305 5.95 11.86 -10.22
C ARG A 305 6.06 10.38 -9.85
N ILE A 306 5.43 9.92 -8.77
CA ILE A 306 5.36 8.51 -8.37
C ILE A 306 4.69 7.70 -9.47
N LYS A 307 3.58 8.22 -10.03
CA LYS A 307 2.88 7.58 -11.15
C LYS A 307 3.76 7.49 -12.40
N GLU A 308 4.46 8.56 -12.77
CA GLU A 308 5.41 8.54 -13.88
C GLU A 308 6.59 7.58 -13.65
N ILE A 309 7.13 7.54 -12.43
CA ILE A 309 8.19 6.60 -12.04
C ILE A 309 7.69 5.16 -12.15
N ASN A 310 6.49 4.85 -11.65
CA ASN A 310 5.91 3.51 -11.75
C ASN A 310 5.65 3.09 -13.20
N ILE A 311 5.24 4.03 -14.05
CA ILE A 311 5.11 3.79 -15.50
C ILE A 311 6.49 3.48 -16.10
N ARG A 312 7.52 4.26 -15.79
CA ARG A 312 8.89 3.99 -16.27
C ARG A 312 9.43 2.65 -15.78
N ILE A 313 9.25 2.31 -14.50
CA ILE A 313 9.65 1.01 -13.95
C ILE A 313 8.96 -0.12 -14.70
N LYS A 314 7.66 0.01 -14.98
CA LYS A 314 6.90 -1.00 -15.73
C LYS A 314 7.39 -1.13 -17.18
N GLU A 315 7.64 -0.01 -17.85
CA GLU A 315 8.17 0.02 -19.22
C GLU A 315 9.59 -0.58 -19.29
N GLU A 316 10.47 -0.23 -18.35
CA GLU A 316 11.83 -0.80 -18.28
C GLU A 316 11.80 -2.29 -17.93
N ALA A 317 10.94 -2.72 -17.01
CA ALA A 317 10.75 -4.13 -16.70
C ALA A 317 10.24 -4.92 -17.91
N GLN A 318 9.31 -4.35 -18.69
CA GLN A 318 8.83 -4.96 -19.93
C GLN A 318 9.91 -5.03 -21.01
N LYS A 319 10.69 -3.97 -21.20
CA LYS A 319 11.82 -3.97 -22.14
C LYS A 319 12.83 -5.05 -21.78
N LYS A 320 13.24 -5.10 -20.51
CA LYS A 320 14.19 -6.09 -20.00
C LYS A 320 13.65 -7.52 -20.14
N ALA A 321 12.36 -7.74 -19.85
CA ALA A 321 11.72 -9.04 -20.07
C ALA A 321 11.72 -9.44 -21.55
N ASN A 322 11.39 -8.51 -22.45
CA ASN A 322 11.40 -8.76 -23.90
C ASN A 322 12.82 -9.03 -24.42
N GLU A 323 13.83 -8.30 -23.96
CA GLU A 323 15.24 -8.53 -24.31
C GLU A 323 15.70 -9.94 -23.90
N VAL A 324 15.36 -10.37 -22.68
CA VAL A 324 15.68 -11.73 -22.19
C VAL A 324 14.94 -12.79 -23.00
N ILE A 325 13.67 -12.55 -23.35
CA ILE A 325 12.90 -13.47 -24.21
C ILE A 325 13.51 -13.56 -25.61
N ILE A 326 13.95 -12.43 -26.19
CA ILE A 326 14.62 -12.40 -27.50
C ILE A 326 15.96 -13.13 -27.43
N GLN A 327 16.77 -12.90 -26.40
CA GLN A 327 18.04 -13.62 -26.20
C GLN A 327 17.82 -15.13 -26.06
N ALA A 328 16.85 -15.56 -25.26
CA ALA A 328 16.49 -16.96 -25.12
C ALA A 328 15.97 -17.57 -26.44
N ALA A 329 15.21 -16.80 -27.24
CA ALA A 329 14.75 -17.22 -28.55
C ALA A 329 15.90 -17.34 -29.57
N GLU A 330 16.85 -16.40 -29.56
CA GLU A 330 18.05 -16.44 -30.41
C GLU A 330 18.97 -17.61 -30.05
N GLU A 331 19.13 -17.91 -28.76
CA GLU A 331 19.86 -19.08 -28.27
C GLU A 331 19.18 -20.36 -28.74
N SER A 332 17.85 -20.45 -28.63
CA SER A 332 17.07 -21.58 -29.14
C SER A 332 17.18 -21.75 -30.67
N GLU A 333 17.19 -20.66 -31.44
CA GLU A 333 17.39 -20.72 -32.89
C GLU A 333 18.81 -21.12 -33.28
N LYS A 334 19.83 -20.61 -32.59
CA LYS A 334 21.23 -21.01 -32.80
C LYS A 334 21.43 -22.48 -32.47
N GLU A 335 20.83 -22.95 -31.38
CA GLU A 335 20.87 -24.37 -30.99
C GLU A 335 20.16 -25.25 -32.02
N ARG A 336 19.00 -24.81 -32.56
CA ARG A 336 18.28 -25.52 -33.61
C ARG A 336 19.08 -25.57 -34.93
N ARG A 337 19.76 -24.48 -35.30
CA ARG A 337 20.65 -24.44 -36.47
C ARG A 337 21.92 -25.28 -36.27
N ALA A 338 22.46 -25.33 -35.06
CA ALA A 338 23.58 -26.21 -34.72
C ALA A 338 23.18 -27.69 -34.84
N LYS A 339 22.03 -28.08 -34.28
CA LYS A 339 21.47 -29.44 -34.43
C LYS A 339 21.19 -29.82 -35.89
N GLN A 340 20.69 -28.88 -36.70
CA GLN A 340 20.49 -29.11 -38.15
C GLN A 340 21.81 -29.31 -38.90
N LYS A 341 22.82 -28.46 -38.64
CA LYS A 341 24.15 -28.61 -39.25
C LYS A 341 24.85 -29.90 -38.81
N GLU A 342 24.69 -30.32 -37.55
CA GLU A 342 25.20 -31.60 -37.06
C GLU A 342 24.52 -32.80 -37.74
N ALA A 343 23.20 -32.72 -37.97
CA ALA A 343 22.47 -33.75 -38.71
C ALA A 343 22.89 -33.82 -40.19
N GLU A 344 23.06 -32.68 -40.86
CA GLU A 344 23.60 -32.61 -42.22
C GLU A 344 25.04 -33.13 -42.30
N MET A 345 25.86 -32.84 -41.29
CA MET A 345 27.23 -33.34 -41.20
C MET A 345 27.29 -34.86 -41.07
N GLU A 346 26.41 -35.49 -40.28
CA GLU A 346 26.31 -36.96 -40.20
C GLU A 346 25.92 -37.60 -41.55
N ASP A 347 25.00 -36.99 -42.29
CA ASP A 347 24.59 -37.48 -43.61
C ASP A 347 25.73 -37.34 -44.64
N LEU A 348 26.49 -36.23 -44.60
CA LEU A 348 27.70 -36.03 -45.42
C LEU A 348 28.81 -37.03 -45.09
N ILE A 349 29.05 -37.32 -43.81
CA ILE A 349 30.03 -38.32 -43.37
C ILE A 349 29.67 -39.70 -43.92
N ASN A 350 28.39 -40.08 -43.90
CA ASN A 350 27.94 -41.35 -44.46
C ASN A 350 28.09 -41.40 -45.99
N GLN A 351 27.83 -40.29 -46.69
CA GLN A 351 28.09 -40.19 -48.14
C GLN A 351 29.58 -40.31 -48.45
N MET A 352 30.44 -39.62 -47.69
CA MET A 352 31.88 -39.68 -47.86
C MET A 352 32.45 -41.07 -47.52
N ALA A 353 31.93 -41.74 -46.49
CA ALA A 353 32.28 -43.11 -46.17
C ALA A 353 31.89 -44.10 -47.29
N ASN A 354 30.73 -43.91 -47.93
CA ASN A 354 30.34 -44.71 -49.08
C ASN A 354 31.27 -44.47 -50.29
N LEU A 355 31.63 -43.22 -50.57
CA LEU A 355 32.57 -42.88 -51.64
C LEU A 355 33.97 -43.47 -51.39
N ILE A 356 34.47 -43.43 -50.14
CA ILE A 356 35.76 -44.05 -49.77
C ILE A 356 35.70 -45.58 -49.94
N ILE A 357 34.56 -46.21 -49.63
CA ILE A 357 34.37 -47.65 -49.84
C ILE A 357 34.30 -47.99 -51.34
N GLU A 358 33.72 -47.11 -52.16
CA GLU A 358 33.66 -47.23 -53.63
C GLU A 358 35.03 -47.05 -54.29
N GLU A 359 35.80 -46.02 -53.91
CA GLU A 359 37.14 -45.82 -54.46
C GLU A 359 38.09 -46.97 -54.10
N ASN A 360 37.90 -47.59 -52.93
CA ASN A 360 38.70 -48.72 -52.48
C ASN A 360 38.11 -50.10 -52.87
N GLU A 361 37.05 -50.14 -53.68
CA GLU A 361 36.39 -51.37 -54.12
C GLU A 361 37.33 -52.28 -54.92
N SER A 362 38.31 -51.69 -55.61
CA SER A 362 39.39 -52.38 -56.33
C SER A 362 40.42 -53.07 -55.42
N LEU A 363 40.56 -52.64 -54.16
CA LEU A 363 41.54 -53.15 -53.19
C LEU A 363 40.92 -54.15 -52.19
N VAL A 364 39.63 -54.02 -51.89
CA VAL A 364 38.95 -54.75 -50.80
C VAL A 364 38.05 -55.89 -51.32
N GLY A 365 37.74 -55.90 -52.62
CA GLY A 365 36.90 -56.90 -53.29
C GLY A 365 35.41 -56.55 -53.23
N SER A 366 34.70 -56.73 -54.36
CA SER A 366 33.32 -56.27 -54.56
C SER A 366 32.32 -56.83 -53.52
N GLU A 367 32.46 -58.10 -53.15
CA GLU A 367 31.54 -58.75 -52.21
C GLU A 367 31.69 -58.24 -50.76
N LEU A 368 32.90 -57.80 -50.39
CA LEU A 368 33.17 -57.26 -49.06
C LEU A 368 32.77 -55.78 -48.96
N ALA A 369 32.94 -55.03 -50.06
CA ALA A 369 32.50 -53.64 -50.18
C ALA A 369 30.96 -53.52 -50.12
N GLU A 370 30.22 -54.39 -50.80
CA GLU A 370 28.74 -54.40 -50.71
C GLU A 370 28.24 -54.73 -49.31
N LYS A 371 28.83 -55.74 -48.64
CA LYS A 371 28.50 -56.06 -47.23
C LYS A 371 28.83 -54.90 -46.27
N ALA A 372 29.86 -54.11 -46.56
CA ALA A 372 30.21 -52.92 -45.78
C ALA A 372 29.19 -51.79 -45.98
N LYS A 373 28.80 -51.49 -47.23
CA LYS A 373 27.73 -50.53 -47.55
C LYS A 373 26.40 -50.91 -46.89
N GLU A 374 26.04 -52.19 -46.91
CA GLU A 374 24.81 -52.68 -46.28
C GLU A 374 24.83 -52.52 -44.75
N LYS A 375 25.96 -52.79 -44.09
CA LYS A 375 26.13 -52.56 -42.63
C LYS A 375 26.07 -51.08 -42.26
N LEU A 376 26.68 -50.20 -43.08
CA LEU A 376 26.65 -48.76 -42.86
C LEU A 376 25.21 -48.22 -42.93
N SER A 377 24.42 -48.68 -43.92
CA SER A 377 23.01 -48.29 -44.07
C SER A 377 22.12 -48.77 -42.91
N LYS A 378 22.36 -49.98 -42.40
CA LYS A 378 21.64 -50.55 -41.25
C LYS A 378 21.99 -49.82 -39.94
N GLN A 379 23.23 -49.37 -39.77
CA GLN A 379 23.64 -48.55 -38.60
C GLN A 379 23.07 -47.13 -38.65
N GLY A 380 23.03 -46.49 -39.83
CA GLY A 380 22.40 -45.18 -40.01
C GLY A 380 20.91 -45.17 -39.68
N ARG A 381 20.16 -46.20 -40.09
CA ARG A 381 18.72 -46.35 -39.77
C ARG A 381 18.45 -46.57 -38.28
N LYS A 382 19.29 -47.34 -37.57
CA LYS A 382 19.13 -47.55 -36.12
C LYS A 382 19.38 -46.29 -35.29
N LYS A 383 20.30 -45.41 -35.71
CA LYS A 383 20.59 -44.14 -35.01
C LYS A 383 19.53 -43.05 -35.21
N LYS A 384 18.84 -43.01 -36.36
CA LYS A 384 17.75 -42.03 -36.61
C LYS A 384 16.53 -42.28 -35.71
N ILE A 385 16.20 -43.55 -35.44
CA ILE A 385 15.04 -43.93 -34.60
C ILE A 385 15.23 -43.54 -33.13
N THR A 386 16.47 -43.55 -32.61
CA THR A 386 16.75 -43.14 -31.23
C THR A 386 16.80 -41.62 -31.02
N LYS A 387 17.03 -40.82 -32.08
CA LYS A 387 17.09 -39.35 -31.99
C LYS A 387 15.72 -38.65 -32.12
N GLU A 388 14.69 -39.32 -32.64
CA GLU A 388 13.33 -38.76 -32.75
C GLU A 388 12.44 -39.01 -31.52
N GLY A 389 12.94 -39.77 -30.53
CA GLY A 389 12.22 -40.14 -29.31
C GLY A 389 12.67 -39.40 -28.02
N GLU A 390 13.67 -38.53 -28.11
CA GLU A 390 14.11 -37.56 -27.08
C GLU A 390 13.81 -36.14 -27.58
#